data_AF-A0A6M0B751-F1
#
_entry.id   AF-A0A6M0B751-F1
#
_cell.length_a   1.000
_cell.length_b   1.000
_cell.length_c   1.000
_cell.angle_alpha   90.00
_cell.angle_beta   90.00
_cell.angle_gamma   90.00
#
_symmetry.space_group_name_H-M   'P 1'
#
loop_
_entity.id
_entity.type
_entity.pdbx_description
1 polymer ?
#
loop_
_entity_poly.entity_id
_entity_poly.type
_entity_poly.pdbx_seq_one_letter_code
_entity_poly.pdbx_strand_id
1 'polypeptide(L)'
;MKKDQLLKLALDVYEKECQYLKELAIDTDQKKSRGTFSVPTTCYAVKGRKYHLNAAEVIITYEQIMYATLSYFFINGLYELKTIPVDYFFPTIVDEKTLIAKFNTRFLKPVNNQEFTGTFSVEKISSRKDKYFFSTKFDINDGAQIADVTICIEL
;
A
#
# COMPACT_ATOMS: atom_id res chain seq x y z
N MET A 1 -14.01 12.26 1.41
CA MET A 1 -14.33 11.41 0.22
C MET A 1 -14.80 10.03 0.69
N LYS A 2 -15.73 9.36 -0.02
CA LYS A 2 -16.15 7.99 0.31
C LYS A 2 -15.00 7.00 0.07
N LYS A 3 -14.83 6.00 0.95
CA LYS A 3 -13.70 5.04 0.91
C LYS A 3 -13.64 4.27 -0.42
N ASP A 4 -14.78 3.84 -0.95
CA ASP A 4 -14.83 3.08 -2.22
C ASP A 4 -14.37 3.89 -3.43
N GLN A 5 -14.69 5.19 -3.45
CA GLN A 5 -14.23 6.10 -4.50
C GLN A 5 -12.72 6.31 -4.42
N LEU A 6 -12.16 6.37 -3.21
CA LEU A 6 -10.72 6.49 -3.02
C LEU A 6 -9.97 5.23 -3.47
N LEU A 7 -10.49 4.05 -3.11
CA LEU A 7 -9.87 2.78 -3.49
C LEU A 7 -9.77 2.68 -5.02
N LYS A 8 -10.85 3.03 -5.73
CA LYS A 8 -10.82 3.05 -7.19
C LYS A 8 -9.73 3.98 -7.73
N LEU A 9 -9.67 5.22 -7.26
CA LEU A 9 -8.64 6.18 -7.72
C LEU A 9 -7.22 5.70 -7.42
N ALA A 10 -7.00 5.08 -6.26
CA ALA A 10 -5.71 4.53 -5.89
C ALA A 10 -5.29 3.33 -6.73
N LEU A 11 -6.25 2.60 -7.31
CA LEU A 11 -5.99 1.46 -8.19
C LEU A 11 -5.93 1.84 -9.66
N ASP A 12 -6.54 2.95 -10.07
CA ASP A 12 -6.56 3.42 -11.46
C ASP A 12 -5.16 3.79 -11.98
N VAL A 13 -4.16 3.94 -11.11
CA VAL A 13 -2.73 4.12 -11.48
C VAL A 13 -2.03 2.81 -11.87
N TYR A 14 -2.66 1.66 -11.63
CA TYR A 14 -2.14 0.34 -11.98
C TYR A 14 -2.83 -0.23 -13.20
N GLU A 15 -2.07 -0.97 -14.00
CA GLU A 15 -2.64 -1.83 -15.05
C GLU A 15 -3.69 -2.77 -14.47
N LYS A 16 -4.75 -3.02 -15.24
CA LYS A 16 -5.96 -3.72 -14.77
C LYS A 16 -5.64 -5.10 -14.19
N GLU A 17 -4.74 -5.85 -14.83
CA GLU A 17 -4.29 -7.17 -14.37
C GLU A 17 -3.38 -7.14 -13.14
N CYS A 18 -2.84 -5.96 -12.76
CA CYS A 18 -2.05 -5.78 -11.56
C CYS A 18 -2.87 -5.23 -10.38
N GLN A 19 -4.18 -4.95 -10.53
CA GLN A 19 -5.03 -4.46 -9.43
C GLN A 19 -5.42 -5.58 -8.46
N TYR A 20 -4.68 -5.71 -7.35
CA TYR A 20 -4.74 -6.85 -6.45
C TYR A 20 -5.53 -6.60 -5.17
N LEU A 21 -5.55 -5.38 -4.64
CA LEU A 21 -6.40 -4.97 -3.51
C LEU A 21 -7.86 -4.93 -3.95
N LYS A 22 -8.73 -5.68 -3.26
CA LYS A 22 -10.16 -5.82 -3.59
C LYS A 22 -11.05 -5.02 -2.65
N GLU A 23 -10.69 -5.00 -1.37
CA GLU A 23 -11.45 -4.33 -0.32
C GLU A 23 -10.50 -3.59 0.60
N LEU A 24 -10.94 -2.48 1.17
CA LEU A 24 -10.13 -1.66 2.07
C LEU A 24 -10.96 -1.09 3.21
N ALA A 25 -10.56 -1.41 4.44
CA ALA A 25 -11.06 -0.78 5.66
C ALA A 25 -9.94 0.06 6.29
N ILE A 26 -10.15 1.37 6.40
CA ILE A 26 -9.21 2.29 7.06
C ILE A 26 -9.70 2.61 8.47
N ASP A 27 -8.83 2.41 9.46
CA ASP A 27 -8.96 2.82 10.86
C ASP A 27 -8.03 4.04 11.10
N THR A 28 -8.66 5.21 11.23
CA THR A 28 -7.97 6.48 11.44
C THR A 28 -7.50 6.68 12.87
N ASP A 29 -8.04 5.96 13.85
CA ASP A 29 -7.62 6.14 15.24
C ASP A 29 -6.30 5.40 15.47
N GLN A 30 -6.08 4.31 14.74
CA GLN A 30 -4.88 3.48 14.87
C GLN A 30 -3.82 3.70 13.77
N LYS A 31 -4.05 4.58 12.79
CA LYS A 31 -3.19 4.72 11.60
C LYS A 31 -3.03 3.39 10.84
N LYS A 32 -4.11 2.64 10.73
CA LYS A 32 -4.12 1.30 10.15
C LYS A 32 -5.12 1.17 9.02
N SER A 33 -4.87 0.20 8.17
CA SER A 33 -5.86 -0.30 7.23
C SER A 33 -5.74 -1.81 7.08
N ARG A 34 -6.87 -2.44 6.77
CA ARG A 34 -6.97 -3.86 6.44
C ARG A 34 -7.50 -3.99 5.03
N GLY A 35 -6.82 -4.78 4.22
CA GLY A 35 -7.22 -5.09 2.86
C GLY A 35 -7.42 -6.58 2.63
N THR A 36 -8.33 -6.90 1.71
CA THR A 36 -8.47 -8.22 1.09
C THR A 36 -7.83 -8.16 -0.29
N PHE A 37 -7.01 -9.14 -0.64
CA PHE A 37 -6.21 -9.16 -1.87
C PHE A 37 -6.41 -10.45 -2.65
N SER A 38 -6.26 -10.35 -3.97
CA SER A 38 -6.24 -11.49 -4.89
C SER A 38 -5.24 -11.22 -6.02
N VAL A 39 -4.29 -12.13 -6.18
CA VAL A 39 -3.25 -12.12 -7.22
C VAL A 39 -3.42 -13.41 -8.03
N PRO A 40 -4.48 -13.57 -8.84
CA PRO A 40 -4.78 -14.84 -9.53
C PRO A 40 -3.74 -15.17 -10.61
N THR A 41 -3.15 -14.14 -11.22
CA THR A 41 -2.08 -14.22 -12.21
C THR A 41 -0.98 -13.23 -11.86
N THR A 42 0.26 -13.60 -12.14
CA THR A 42 1.42 -12.73 -11.97
C THR A 42 1.52 -11.81 -13.19
N CYS A 43 1.60 -10.49 -12.99
CA CYS A 43 1.74 -9.54 -14.10
C CYS A 43 3.19 -9.32 -14.59
N TYR A 44 4.17 -9.96 -13.92
CA TYR A 44 5.54 -10.10 -14.40
C TYR A 44 5.83 -11.56 -14.81
N ALA A 45 6.71 -11.76 -15.78
CA ALA A 45 6.85 -12.99 -16.57
C ALA A 45 7.36 -14.24 -15.81
N VAL A 46 6.56 -14.79 -14.88
CA VAL A 46 6.84 -16.07 -14.19
C VAL A 46 5.88 -17.14 -14.70
N LYS A 47 6.39 -18.04 -15.55
CA LYS A 47 5.65 -19.24 -15.98
C LYS A 47 5.65 -20.29 -14.85
N GLY A 48 4.50 -20.91 -14.61
CA GLY A 48 4.40 -22.08 -13.74
C GLY A 48 4.35 -21.81 -12.24
N ARG A 49 3.90 -20.62 -11.80
CA ARG A 49 3.62 -20.35 -10.37
C ARG A 49 2.60 -21.36 -9.87
N LYS A 50 2.99 -22.15 -8.86
CA LYS A 50 2.15 -23.23 -8.35
C LYS A 50 1.09 -22.69 -7.38
N TYR A 51 1.43 -22.16 -6.19
CA TYR A 51 0.38 -21.81 -5.21
C TYR A 51 0.76 -20.74 -4.16
N HIS A 52 1.76 -19.88 -4.39
CA HIS A 52 2.18 -18.91 -3.37
C HIS A 52 2.34 -17.49 -3.90
N LEU A 53 2.17 -16.52 -2.98
CA LEU A 53 2.53 -15.12 -3.17
C LEU A 53 4.06 -14.96 -3.23
N ASN A 54 4.55 -14.33 -4.30
CA ASN A 54 5.96 -14.05 -4.54
C ASN A 54 6.37 -12.71 -3.90
N ALA A 55 7.68 -12.51 -3.74
CA ALA A 55 8.21 -11.28 -3.15
C ALA A 55 7.81 -10.01 -3.91
N ALA A 56 7.83 -10.01 -5.24
CA ALA A 56 7.39 -8.87 -6.02
C ALA A 56 5.88 -8.59 -5.86
N GLU A 57 5.07 -9.62 -5.62
CA GLU A 57 3.62 -9.46 -5.38
C GLU A 57 3.35 -8.87 -3.99
N VAL A 58 4.20 -9.16 -3.00
CA VAL A 58 4.17 -8.48 -1.69
C VAL A 58 4.44 -6.98 -1.85
N ILE A 59 5.40 -6.60 -2.70
CA ILE A 59 5.70 -5.18 -2.95
C ILE A 59 4.51 -4.49 -3.63
N ILE A 60 3.96 -5.08 -4.70
CA ILE A 60 2.83 -4.48 -5.43
C ILE A 60 1.59 -4.36 -4.52
N THR A 61 1.28 -5.40 -3.74
CA THR A 61 0.13 -5.37 -2.81
C THR A 61 0.35 -4.40 -1.66
N TYR A 62 1.60 -4.28 -1.17
CA TYR A 62 1.99 -3.24 -0.21
C TYR A 62 1.75 -1.84 -0.78
N GLU A 63 2.22 -1.56 -1.99
CA GLU A 63 2.09 -0.23 -2.60
C GLU A 63 0.62 0.15 -2.78
N GLN A 64 -0.24 -0.78 -3.19
CA GLN A 64 -1.67 -0.51 -3.36
C GLN A 64 -2.37 -0.09 -2.06
N ILE A 65 -2.15 -0.85 -0.97
CA ILE A 65 -2.75 -0.50 0.32
C ILE A 65 -2.09 0.75 0.91
N MET A 66 -0.79 0.95 0.70
CA MET A 66 -0.05 2.14 1.12
C MET A 66 -0.59 3.39 0.46
N TYR A 67 -0.70 3.42 -0.88
CA TYR A 67 -1.23 4.58 -1.59
C TYR A 67 -2.69 4.85 -1.24
N ALA A 68 -3.54 3.83 -1.15
CA ALA A 68 -4.93 4.02 -0.75
C ALA A 68 -5.05 4.55 0.69
N THR A 69 -4.17 4.13 1.61
CA THR A 69 -4.19 4.61 3.00
C THR A 69 -3.61 6.02 3.14
N LEU A 70 -2.42 6.27 2.57
CA LEU A 70 -1.76 7.58 2.69
C LEU A 70 -2.52 8.66 1.94
N SER A 71 -3.08 8.36 0.76
CA SER A 71 -3.95 9.30 0.06
C SER A 71 -5.14 9.71 0.92
N TYR A 72 -5.79 8.77 1.64
CA TYR A 72 -6.84 9.11 2.60
C TYR A 72 -6.34 10.07 3.68
N PHE A 73 -5.14 9.83 4.22
CA PHE A 73 -4.58 10.67 5.28
C PHE A 73 -4.27 12.09 4.78
N PHE A 74 -3.62 12.23 3.63
CA PHE A 74 -3.31 13.53 3.02
C PHE A 74 -4.56 14.28 2.56
N ILE A 75 -5.48 13.63 1.84
CA ILE A 75 -6.67 14.30 1.30
C ILE A 75 -7.59 14.82 2.41
N ASN A 76 -7.64 14.14 3.56
CA ASN A 76 -8.48 14.55 4.69
C ASN A 76 -7.69 15.30 5.79
N GLY A 77 -6.42 15.65 5.56
CA GLY A 77 -5.60 16.45 6.49
C GLY A 77 -5.39 15.78 7.86
N LEU A 78 -5.22 14.45 7.90
CA LEU A 78 -5.06 13.70 9.14
C LEU A 78 -3.61 13.74 9.66
N TYR A 79 -3.45 13.57 10.98
CA TYR A 79 -2.14 13.47 11.65
C TYR A 79 -1.16 14.63 11.35
N GLU A 80 -1.69 15.85 11.23
CA GLU A 80 -0.91 17.06 10.93
C GLU A 80 -0.19 17.02 9.56
N LEU A 81 -0.63 16.12 8.67
CA LEU A 81 -0.20 16.13 7.28
C LEU A 81 -0.82 17.32 6.55
N LYS A 82 -0.08 17.90 5.59
CA LYS A 82 -0.64 18.89 4.68
C LYS A 82 -1.82 18.30 3.93
N THR A 83 -2.89 19.07 3.77
CA THR A 83 -3.99 18.64 2.91
C THR A 83 -3.58 18.72 1.45
N ILE A 84 -3.69 17.61 0.72
CA ILE A 84 -3.33 17.52 -0.70
C ILE A 84 -4.59 17.29 -1.54
N PRO A 85 -4.81 18.07 -2.61
CA PRO A 85 -5.92 17.86 -3.53
C PRO A 85 -5.88 16.48 -4.20
N VAL A 86 -7.05 15.87 -4.41
CA VAL A 86 -7.18 14.53 -5.01
C VAL A 86 -6.60 14.48 -6.43
N ASP A 87 -6.87 15.53 -7.20
CA ASP A 87 -6.41 15.76 -8.57
C ASP A 87 -4.91 16.05 -8.68
N TYR A 88 -4.23 16.26 -7.56
CA TYR A 88 -2.77 16.36 -7.49
C TYR A 88 -2.12 15.09 -6.91
N PHE A 89 -2.78 14.42 -5.95
CA PHE A 89 -2.20 13.29 -5.25
C PHE A 89 -1.85 12.12 -6.19
N PHE A 90 -2.82 11.62 -6.95
CA PHE A 90 -2.61 10.45 -7.80
C PHE A 90 -1.68 10.70 -9.00
N PRO A 91 -1.85 11.77 -9.80
CA PRO A 91 -0.98 11.96 -10.96
C PRO A 91 0.45 12.41 -10.58
N THR A 92 0.64 13.12 -9.47
CA THR A 92 1.95 13.69 -9.12
C THR A 92 2.60 12.97 -7.94
N ILE A 93 1.89 12.82 -6.81
CA ILE A 93 2.50 12.27 -5.59
C ILE A 93 2.83 10.79 -5.78
N VAL A 94 1.92 10.02 -6.34
CA VAL A 94 2.12 8.57 -6.56
C VAL A 94 3.22 8.33 -7.60
N ASP A 95 3.19 9.03 -8.73
CA ASP A 95 4.08 8.76 -9.87
C ASP A 95 5.48 9.35 -9.69
N GLU A 96 5.59 10.59 -9.22
CA GLU A 96 6.85 11.34 -9.27
C GLU A 96 7.51 11.55 -7.91
N LYS A 97 6.73 11.56 -6.82
CA LYS A 97 7.20 12.06 -5.52
C LYS A 97 7.26 11.02 -4.40
N THR A 98 6.76 9.81 -4.63
CA THR A 98 6.80 8.74 -3.63
C THR A 98 7.94 7.78 -3.92
N LEU A 99 8.76 7.52 -2.90
CA LEU A 99 9.87 6.58 -2.98
C LEU A 99 9.83 5.60 -1.80
N ILE A 100 10.04 4.31 -2.10
CA ILE A 100 10.39 3.32 -1.09
C ILE A 100 11.87 3.47 -0.76
N ALA A 101 12.19 4.10 0.38
CA ALA A 101 13.55 4.32 0.82
C ALA A 101 14.20 3.05 1.41
N LYS A 102 13.38 2.16 1.98
CA LYS A 102 13.83 0.87 2.52
C LYS A 102 12.67 -0.12 2.50
N PHE A 103 12.91 -1.34 2.03
CA PHE A 103 11.96 -2.44 2.08
C PHE A 103 12.62 -3.67 2.69
N ASN A 104 12.18 -4.08 3.88
CA ASN A 104 12.66 -5.30 4.53
C ASN A 104 11.49 -6.27 4.69
N THR A 105 11.61 -7.49 4.16
CA THR A 105 10.51 -8.46 4.20
C THR A 105 10.96 -9.85 4.63
N ARG A 106 10.06 -10.57 5.29
CA ARG A 106 10.25 -11.92 5.84
C ARG A 106 9.11 -12.80 5.38
N PHE A 107 9.45 -13.96 4.80
CA PHE A 107 8.51 -14.96 4.31
C PHE A 107 8.52 -16.17 5.25
N LEU A 108 7.62 -16.19 6.23
CA LEU A 108 7.57 -17.25 7.25
C LEU A 108 6.73 -18.44 6.78
N LYS A 109 5.69 -18.18 5.98
CA LYS A 109 4.81 -19.21 5.41
C LYS A 109 4.39 -18.83 3.97
N PRO A 110 4.14 -19.82 3.09
CA PRO A 110 3.47 -19.57 1.83
C PRO A 110 2.08 -18.93 2.06
N VAL A 111 1.71 -17.98 1.22
CA VAL A 111 0.40 -17.32 1.25
C VAL A 111 -0.37 -17.71 0.00
N ASN A 112 -1.63 -18.12 0.16
CA ASN A 112 -2.52 -18.41 -0.97
C ASN A 112 -2.73 -17.13 -1.80
N ASN A 113 -2.38 -17.19 -3.08
CA ASN A 113 -2.47 -16.04 -3.98
C ASN A 113 -3.89 -15.75 -4.47
N GLN A 114 -4.83 -16.68 -4.32
CA GLN A 114 -6.22 -16.49 -4.77
C GLN A 114 -6.96 -15.53 -3.86
N GLU A 115 -6.72 -15.62 -2.56
CA GLU A 115 -7.31 -14.75 -1.56
C GLU A 115 -6.43 -14.72 -0.31
N PHE A 116 -6.13 -13.52 0.16
CA PHE A 116 -5.44 -13.30 1.43
C PHE A 116 -5.78 -11.93 2.01
N THR A 117 -5.43 -11.72 3.28
CA THR A 117 -5.62 -10.44 3.95
C THR A 117 -4.29 -9.82 4.33
N GLY A 118 -4.23 -8.50 4.35
CA GLY A 118 -3.07 -7.75 4.78
C GLY A 118 -3.46 -6.57 5.65
N THR A 119 -2.69 -6.34 6.72
CA THR A 119 -2.84 -5.17 7.59
C THR A 119 -1.66 -4.25 7.38
N PHE A 120 -1.93 -3.01 6.96
CA PHE A 120 -0.95 -1.95 6.86
C PHE A 120 -1.07 -1.03 8.08
N SER A 121 0.07 -0.64 8.65
CA SER A 121 0.14 0.31 9.76
C SER A 121 1.21 1.35 9.54
N VAL A 122 0.93 2.59 9.94
CA VAL A 122 1.93 3.66 10.02
C VAL A 122 2.41 3.79 11.47
N GLU A 123 3.61 3.28 11.73
CA GLU A 123 4.22 3.26 13.06
C GLU A 123 4.80 4.63 13.44
N LYS A 124 5.36 5.35 12.45
CA LYS A 124 5.94 6.67 12.67
C LYS A 124 5.77 7.55 11.44
N ILE A 125 5.45 8.81 11.69
CA ILE A 125 5.48 9.89 10.71
C ILE A 125 6.53 10.89 11.18
N SER A 126 7.40 11.34 10.28
CA SER A 126 8.32 12.44 10.55
C SER A 126 8.45 13.32 9.31
N SER A 127 8.65 14.61 9.50
CA SER A 127 8.87 15.55 8.41
C SER A 127 10.26 16.19 8.52
N ARG A 128 10.86 16.49 7.37
CA ARG A 128 12.10 17.27 7.27
C ARG A 128 12.03 18.11 6.00
N LYS A 129 12.00 19.43 6.17
CA LYS A 129 11.78 20.40 5.07
C LYS A 129 10.46 20.10 4.33
N ASP A 130 10.57 19.76 3.06
CA ASP A 130 9.54 19.41 2.08
C ASP A 130 9.24 17.91 2.03
N LYS A 131 9.88 17.09 2.88
CA LYS A 131 9.73 15.63 2.83
C LYS A 131 9.01 15.09 4.04
N TYR A 132 8.09 14.16 3.81
CA TYR A 132 7.52 13.26 4.80
C TYR A 132 8.17 11.90 4.72
N PHE A 133 8.47 11.32 5.87
CA PHE A 133 8.95 9.96 6.03
C PHE A 133 7.96 9.16 6.86
N PHE A 134 7.59 7.99 6.36
CA PHE A 134 6.68 7.07 7.01
C PHE A 134 7.42 5.77 7.31
N SER A 135 7.53 5.40 8.59
CA SER A 135 7.86 4.03 8.97
C SER A 135 6.57 3.24 9.04
N THR A 136 6.48 2.19 8.24
CA THR A 136 5.25 1.41 8.08
C THR A 136 5.53 -0.08 8.25
N LYS A 137 4.50 -0.82 8.65
CA LYS A 137 4.51 -2.28 8.66
C LYS A 137 3.35 -2.80 7.82
N PHE A 138 3.59 -3.88 7.09
CA PHE A 138 2.58 -4.62 6.36
C PHE A 138 2.64 -6.09 6.75
N ASP A 139 1.53 -6.58 7.31
CA ASP A 139 1.42 -7.90 7.91
C ASP A 139 0.36 -8.71 7.14
N ILE A 140 0.81 -9.75 6.43
CA ILE A 140 -0.03 -10.60 5.60
C ILE A 140 -0.38 -11.88 6.37
N ASN A 141 -1.69 -12.19 6.44
CA ASN A 141 -2.25 -13.37 7.09
C ASN A 141 -1.64 -13.63 8.47
N ASP A 142 -1.67 -12.61 9.34
CA ASP A 142 -1.26 -12.68 10.74
C ASP A 142 0.15 -13.28 10.93
N GLY A 143 1.11 -12.72 10.19
CA GLY A 143 2.53 -13.03 10.30
C GLY A 143 3.02 -14.09 9.31
N ALA A 144 2.22 -14.51 8.33
CA ALA A 144 2.71 -15.40 7.27
C ALA A 144 3.82 -14.73 6.47
N GLN A 145 3.64 -13.45 6.14
CA GLN A 145 4.66 -12.60 5.52
C GLN A 145 4.58 -11.20 6.12
N ILE A 146 5.73 -10.61 6.42
CA ILE A 146 5.83 -9.31 7.09
C ILE A 146 6.78 -8.42 6.30
N ALA A 147 6.39 -7.17 6.06
CA ALA A 147 7.26 -6.15 5.51
C ALA A 147 7.34 -4.93 6.43
N ASP A 148 8.55 -4.50 6.75
CA ASP A 148 8.86 -3.25 7.43
C ASP A 148 9.43 -2.28 6.38
N VAL A 149 8.71 -1.19 6.11
CA VAL A 149 8.95 -0.34 4.94
C VAL A 149 9.05 1.13 5.35
N THR A 150 10.09 1.81 4.84
CA THR A 150 10.24 3.27 4.97
C THR A 150 9.88 3.94 3.66
N ILE A 151 8.89 4.82 3.70
CA ILE A 151 8.45 5.63 2.55
C ILE A 151 8.93 7.05 2.72
N CYS A 152 9.34 7.67 1.62
CA CYS A 152 9.58 9.11 1.52
C CYS A 152 8.60 9.70 0.50
N ILE A 153 7.94 10.80 0.88
CA ILE A 153 7.10 11.59 -0.01
C ILE A 153 7.60 13.03 0.01
N GLU A 154 7.93 13.57 -1.17
CA GLU A 154 8.35 14.97 -1.34
C GLU A 154 7.15 15.83 -1.77
N LEU A 155 6.85 16.90 -1.03
CA LEU A 155 5.72 17.80 -1.26
C LEU A 155 6.14 19.19 -1.73
#